data_AF-A0A8T7GSZ2-F1
#
_entry.id   AF-A0A8T7GSZ2-F1
#
_cell.length_a   1.000
_cell.length_b   1.000
_cell.length_c   1.000
_cell.angle_alpha   90.00
_cell.angle_beta   90.00
_cell.angle_gamma   90.00
#
_symmetry.space_group_name_H-M   'P 1'
#
loop_
_entity.id
_entity.type
_entity.pdbx_description
1 polymer ?
#
loop_
_entity_poly.entity_id
_entity_poly.type
_entity_poly.pdbx_seq_one_letter_code
_entity_poly.pdbx_strand_id
1 'polypeptide(L)'
;MPQHKYFVSIAEDLAKELGVELETRYEDYAFLADYGEKDEYDMPWTPQLLAKLSDGRIVPILTRLPFSTDTLQFQLGKAKEQALAKLREYGVEV
;
A
#
# COMPACT_ATOMS: atom_id res chain seq x y z
N MET A 1 -4.79 14.31 -3.70
CA MET A 1 -4.61 14.54 -2.24
C MET A 1 -3.12 14.67 -1.89
N PRO A 2 -2.73 15.44 -0.86
CA PRO A 2 -1.32 15.73 -0.53
C PRO A 2 -0.46 14.49 -0.27
N GLN A 3 -1.05 13.39 0.21
CA GLN A 3 -0.33 12.16 0.51
C GLN A 3 -0.12 11.24 -0.71
N HIS A 4 -0.87 11.45 -1.80
CA HIS A 4 -0.83 10.59 -3.00
C HIS A 4 0.59 10.42 -3.55
N LYS A 5 1.36 11.51 -3.62
CA LYS A 5 2.75 11.49 -4.11
C LYS A 5 3.66 10.52 -3.36
N TYR A 6 3.42 10.33 -2.05
CA TYR A 6 4.23 9.43 -1.23
C TYR A 6 3.88 7.97 -1.51
N PHE A 7 2.59 7.66 -1.65
CA PHE A 7 2.14 6.32 -2.04
C PHE A 7 2.66 5.93 -3.42
N VAL A 8 2.58 6.84 -4.40
CA VAL A 8 3.11 6.62 -5.75
C VAL A 8 4.61 6.35 -5.70
N SER A 9 5.39 7.21 -5.02
CA SER A 9 6.84 7.01 -4.89
C SER A 9 7.19 5.67 -4.25
N ILE A 10 6.48 5.25 -3.19
CA ILE A 10 6.72 3.95 -2.55
C ILE A 10 6.35 2.80 -3.49
N ALA A 11 5.25 2.92 -4.23
CA ALA A 11 4.80 1.89 -5.17
C ALA A 11 5.78 1.72 -6.33
N GLU A 12 6.28 2.82 -6.90
CA GLU A 12 7.31 2.82 -7.95
C GLU A 12 8.61 2.17 -7.44
N ASP A 13 9.06 2.53 -6.24
CA ASP A 13 10.26 1.96 -5.63
C ASP A 13 10.13 0.46 -5.37
N LEU A 14 8.99 0.01 -4.83
CA LEU A 14 8.71 -1.41 -4.57
C LEU A 14 8.61 -2.19 -5.88
N ALA A 15 7.89 -1.67 -6.87
CA ALA A 15 7.71 -2.33 -8.17
C ALA A 15 9.05 -2.53 -8.87
N LYS A 16 9.92 -1.51 -8.83
CA LYS A 16 11.27 -1.59 -9.40
C LYS A 16 12.17 -2.58 -8.66
N GLU A 17 12.13 -2.61 -7.33
CA GLU A 17 12.96 -3.50 -6.52
C GLU A 17 12.55 -4.96 -6.66
N LEU A 18 11.24 -5.23 -6.69
CA LEU A 18 10.68 -6.57 -6.79
C LEU A 18 10.53 -7.06 -8.24
N GLY A 19 10.74 -6.19 -9.23
CA GLY A 19 10.61 -6.51 -10.65
C GLY A 19 9.17 -6.86 -11.07
N VAL A 20 8.18 -6.21 -10.45
CA VAL A 20 6.74 -6.45 -10.70
C VAL A 20 6.08 -5.29 -11.43
N GLU A 21 4.92 -5.55 -12.03
CA GLU A 21 4.11 -4.51 -12.68
C GLU A 21 3.46 -3.59 -11.65
N LEU A 22 3.40 -2.29 -11.98
CA LEU A 22 2.68 -1.28 -11.20
C LEU A 22 1.43 -0.83 -11.96
N GLU A 23 0.26 -1.09 -11.38
CA GLU A 23 -1.02 -0.59 -11.87
C GLU A 23 -1.52 0.53 -10.93
N THR A 24 -1.96 1.66 -11.49
CA THR A 24 -2.58 2.75 -10.71
C THR A 24 -4.06 2.86 -11.07
N ARG A 25 -4.93 2.77 -10.06
CA ARG A 25 -6.38 2.96 -10.20
C ARG A 25 -6.81 4.24 -9.48
N TYR A 26 -7.47 5.14 -10.20
CA TYR A 26 -7.95 6.41 -9.65
C TYR A 26 -9.39 6.27 -9.18
N GLU A 27 -9.63 6.53 -7.89
CA GLU A 27 -10.97 6.56 -7.28
C GLU A 27 -11.81 5.29 -7.52
N ASP A 28 -11.16 4.14 -7.68
CA ASP A 28 -11.82 2.83 -7.82
C ASP A 28 -12.24 2.29 -6.45
N TYR A 29 -13.28 2.92 -5.89
CA TYR A 29 -13.84 2.53 -4.60
C TYR A 29 -14.51 1.15 -4.63
N ALA A 30 -14.95 0.66 -5.80
CA ALA A 30 -15.50 -0.69 -5.94
C ALA A 30 -14.41 -1.74 -5.70
N PHE A 31 -13.24 -1.58 -6.32
CA PHE A 31 -12.10 -2.46 -6.09
C PHE A 31 -11.62 -2.42 -4.62
N LEU A 32 -11.60 -1.24 -4.00
CA LEU A 32 -11.26 -1.13 -2.57
C LEU A 32 -12.35 -1.70 -1.65
N ALA A 33 -13.62 -1.68 -2.06
CA ALA A 33 -14.67 -2.35 -1.33
C ALA A 33 -14.53 -3.88 -1.37
N ASP A 34 -13.93 -4.45 -2.42
CA ASP A 34 -13.69 -5.88 -2.50
C ASP A 34 -12.39 -6.32 -1.80
N TYR A 35 -11.31 -5.54 -1.93
CA TYR A 35 -9.95 -5.97 -1.55
C TYR A 35 -9.18 -5.02 -0.61
N GLY A 36 -9.66 -3.79 -0.44
CA GLY A 36 -9.00 -2.78 0.38
C GLY A 36 -9.30 -2.94 1.87
N GLU A 37 -8.54 -2.22 2.68
CA GLU A 37 -8.90 -2.02 4.09
C GLU A 37 -10.11 -1.09 4.17
N LYS A 38 -10.98 -1.39 5.12
CA LYS A 38 -12.21 -0.67 5.42
C LYS A 38 -12.24 -0.27 6.87
N ASP A 39 -13.01 0.76 7.18
CA ASP A 39 -13.24 1.18 8.55
C ASP A 39 -14.31 0.30 9.23
N GLU A 40 -14.68 0.67 10.45
CA GLU A 40 -15.71 -0.04 11.23
C GLU A 40 -17.12 0.00 10.59
N TYR A 41 -17.33 0.84 9.56
CA TYR A 41 -18.58 0.98 8.81
C TYR A 41 -18.47 0.41 7.39
N ASP A 42 -17.50 -0.48 7.13
CA ASP A 42 -17.23 -1.08 5.83
C ASP A 42 -16.88 -0.07 4.72
N MET A 43 -16.45 1.15 5.08
CA MET A 43 -16.12 2.19 4.11
C MET A 43 -14.63 2.16 3.75
N PRO A 44 -14.27 1.97 2.47
CA PRO A 44 -12.89 2.07 2.03
C PRO A 44 -12.44 3.53 1.93
N TRP A 45 -11.16 3.78 2.15
CA TRP A 45 -10.54 5.09 1.93
C TRP A 45 -9.40 5.01 0.92
N THR A 46 -9.00 6.16 0.39
CA THR A 46 -7.81 6.31 -0.46
C THR A 46 -6.80 7.23 0.20
N PRO A 47 -5.50 7.14 -0.13
CA PRO A 47 -4.86 6.10 -0.96
C PRO A 47 -4.54 4.80 -0.18
N GLN A 48 -4.43 3.67 -0.89
CA GLN A 48 -3.95 2.39 -0.37
C GLN A 48 -3.06 1.70 -1.43
N LEU A 49 -2.05 0.95 -0.98
CA LEU A 49 -1.29 0.01 -1.82
C LEU A 49 -1.73 -1.41 -1.53
N LEU A 50 -2.02 -2.14 -2.61
CA LEU A 50 -2.37 -3.55 -2.58
C LEU A 50 -1.37 -4.32 -3.43
N ALA A 51 -1.13 -5.58 -3.09
CA ALA A 51 -0.35 -6.51 -3.87
C ALA A 51 -1.23 -7.63 -4.40
N LYS A 52 -1.02 -7.98 -5.67
CA LYS A 52 -1.56 -9.22 -6.25
C LYS A 52 -0.49 -10.30 -6.13
N LEU A 53 -0.78 -11.32 -5.33
CA LEU A 53 0.12 -12.44 -5.08
C LEU A 53 0.11 -13.44 -6.25
N SER A 54 1.10 -14.32 -6.28
CA SER A 54 1.21 -15.37 -7.32
C SER A 54 0.07 -16.39 -7.29
N ASP A 55 -0.57 -16.57 -6.11
CA ASP A 55 -1.76 -17.40 -5.94
C ASP A 55 -3.07 -16.69 -6.34
N GLY A 56 -2.98 -15.45 -6.82
CA GLY A 56 -4.12 -14.65 -7.30
C GLY A 56 -4.81 -13.82 -6.22
N ARG A 57 -4.45 -13.94 -4.93
CA ARG A 57 -5.00 -13.09 -3.86
C ARG A 57 -4.58 -11.63 -4.05
N ILE A 58 -5.48 -10.71 -3.72
CA ILE A 58 -5.22 -9.27 -3.67
C ILE A 58 -5.29 -8.86 -2.20
N VAL A 59 -4.21 -8.30 -1.67
CA VAL A 59 -4.07 -8.01 -0.24
C VAL A 59 -3.52 -6.60 -0.01
N PRO A 60 -4.02 -5.86 1.02
CA PRO A 60 -3.46 -4.57 1.37
C PRO A 60 -2.09 -4.73 2.02
N ILE A 61 -1.12 -3.93 1.56
CA ILE A 61 0.26 -3.93 2.08
C ILE A 61 0.63 -2.60 2.73
N LEU A 62 -0.02 -1.50 2.35
CA LEU A 62 0.18 -0.20 2.99
C LEU A 62 -1.06 0.68 2.81
N THR A 63 -1.73 1.01 3.90
CA THR A 63 -3.01 1.76 3.88
C THR A 63 -2.93 3.09 4.63
N ARG A 64 -1.85 3.27 5.42
CA ARG A 64 -1.54 4.47 6.18
C ARG A 64 -0.04 4.70 6.17
N LEU A 65 0.38 5.96 6.02
CA LEU A 65 1.79 6.30 6.12
C LEU A 65 2.21 6.43 7.59
N PRO A 66 3.33 5.83 8.00
CA PRO A 66 3.91 6.12 9.31
C PRO A 66 4.32 7.59 9.38
N PHE A 67 3.89 8.26 10.45
CA PHE A 67 4.13 9.68 10.69
C PHE A 67 5.03 9.88 11.91
N SER A 68 6.00 10.77 11.78
CA SER A 68 6.91 11.16 12.85
C SER A 68 6.37 12.38 13.58
N THR A 69 6.12 12.29 14.88
CA THR A 69 5.73 13.46 15.70
C THR A 69 6.89 14.42 15.91
N ASP A 70 8.14 13.93 15.89
CA ASP A 70 9.33 14.73 16.17
C ASP A 70 9.75 15.59 14.97
N THR A 71 9.67 15.02 13.77
CA THR A 71 10.06 15.71 12.52
C THR A 71 8.87 16.25 11.74
N LEU A 72 7.64 15.94 12.18
CA LEU A 72 6.38 16.28 11.51
C LEU A 72 6.34 15.84 10.03
N GLN A 73 7.00 14.72 9.72
CA GLN A 73 7.15 14.20 8.36
C GLN A 73 6.75 12.74 8.27
N PHE A 74 6.30 12.33 7.08
CA PHE A 74 6.07 10.93 6.76
C PHE A 74 7.41 10.18 6.62
N GLN A 75 7.46 8.97 7.19
CA GLN A 75 8.67 8.15 7.23
C GLN A 75 8.64 7.14 6.07
N LEU A 76 9.02 7.56 4.86
CA LEU A 76 8.90 6.74 3.65
C LEU A 76 9.69 5.42 3.72
N GLY A 77 10.90 5.45 4.32
CA GLY A 77 11.69 4.22 4.55
C GLY A 77 10.93 3.20 5.39
N LYS A 78 10.31 3.65 6.50
CA LYS A 78 9.48 2.76 7.33
C LYS A 78 8.20 2.32 6.64
N ALA A 79 7.62 3.16 5.79
CA ALA A 79 6.43 2.81 5.02
C ALA A 79 6.74 1.64 4.06
N LYS A 80 7.90 1.69 3.40
CA LYS A 80 8.40 0.60 2.55
C LYS A 80 8.68 -0.67 3.35
N GLU A 81 9.35 -0.55 4.49
CA GLU A 81 9.59 -1.68 5.39
C GLU A 81 8.28 -2.34 5.86
N GLN A 82 7.27 -1.55 6.21
CA GLN A 82 5.95 -2.05 6.58
C GLN A 82 5.28 -2.80 5.43
N ALA A 83 5.37 -2.29 4.20
CA ALA A 83 4.82 -2.95 3.04
C ALA A 83 5.51 -4.31 2.77
N LEU A 84 6.84 -4.36 2.87
CA LEU A 84 7.61 -5.59 2.75
C LEU A 84 7.32 -6.58 3.90
N ALA A 85 7.18 -6.07 5.13
CA ALA A 85 6.80 -6.90 6.28
C ALA A 85 5.42 -7.54 6.07
N LYS A 86 4.45 -6.78 5.54
CA LYS A 86 3.13 -7.31 5.17
C LYS A 86 3.21 -8.39 4.10
N LEU A 87 4.03 -8.21 3.07
CA LEU A 87 4.26 -9.24 2.06
C LEU A 87 4.81 -10.54 2.69
N ARG A 88 5.75 -10.43 3.64
CA ARG A 88 6.26 -11.59 4.40
C ARG A 88 5.19 -12.25 5.27
N GLU A 89 4.33 -11.46 5.93
CA GLU A 89 3.18 -11.98 6.68
C GLU A 89 2.21 -12.77 5.78
N TYR A 90 2.08 -12.39 4.51
CA TYR A 90 1.26 -13.11 3.53
C TYR A 90 1.96 -14.33 2.91
N GLY A 91 3.20 -14.62 3.29
CA GLY A 91 3.98 -15.77 2.82
C GLY A 91 4.75 -15.52 1.52
N VAL A 92 5.01 -14.25 1.17
CA VAL A 92 5.82 -13.89 0.00
C VAL A 92 7.29 -13.76 0.42
N GLU A 93 8.18 -14.44 -0.30
CA GLU A 93 9.63 -14.23 -0.17
C GLU A 93 10.01 -12.93 -0.91
N VAL A 94 10.45 -11.92 -0.13
CA VAL A 94 10.88 -10.59 -0.60
C VAL A 94 12.25 -10.22 -0.07
#